data_AF-A0A2W7RNR5-F1
#
_entry.id   AF-A0A2W7RNR5-F1
#
_cell.length_a   1.000
_cell.length_b   1.000
_cell.length_c   1.000
_cell.angle_alpha   90.00
_cell.angle_beta   90.00
_cell.angle_gamma   90.00
#
_symmetry.space_group_name_H-M   'P 1'
#
loop_
_entity.id
_entity.type
_entity.pdbx_description
1 polymer ?
#
loop_
_entity_poly.entity_id
_entity_poly.type
_entity_poly.pdbx_seq_one_letter_code
_entity_poly.pdbx_strand_id
1 'polypeptide(L)'
;MNDVQIKILKGQLCPYCNCETKLVSGEVVYPNWANESPRPKFVDKKYYMCVMNSDHYVGTYSGNKTSLGRVADKELRKLKNKGHNTFDPLWRNKTHFKNQKEAYNWLSKRMNIPLEFTHFGMFTIEQCKEAIQHCINLINEEDGRI
;
A
#
# COMPACT_ATOMS: atom_id res chain seq x y z
N MET A 1 -14.28 9.90 -10.13
CA MET A 1 -14.26 9.79 -8.64
C MET A 1 -14.85 11.06 -8.06
N ASN A 2 -15.50 10.97 -6.91
CA ASN A 2 -15.94 12.14 -6.16
C ASN A 2 -14.81 12.68 -5.25
N ASP A 3 -15.01 13.86 -4.68
CA ASP A 3 -14.00 14.53 -3.84
C ASP A 3 -13.62 13.72 -2.59
N VAL A 4 -14.58 12.98 -2.02
CA VAL A 4 -14.36 12.14 -0.84
C VAL A 4 -13.38 11.01 -1.15
N GLN A 5 -13.57 10.31 -2.27
CA GLN A 5 -12.67 9.26 -2.73
C GLN A 5 -11.25 9.79 -2.97
N ILE A 6 -11.12 10.98 -3.57
CA ILE A 6 -9.81 11.61 -3.80
C ILE A 6 -9.10 11.88 -2.47
N LYS A 7 -9.81 12.42 -1.47
CA LYS A 7 -9.24 12.67 -0.14
C LYS A 7 -8.82 11.38 0.56
N ILE A 8 -9.59 10.29 0.42
CA ILE A 8 -9.24 8.97 0.95
C ILE A 8 -7.94 8.46 0.30
N LEU A 9 -7.84 8.50 -1.02
CA LEU A 9 -6.66 8.01 -1.76
C LEU A 9 -5.41 8.82 -1.47
N LYS A 10 -5.55 10.12 -1.19
CA LYS A 10 -4.46 11.01 -0.77
C LYS A 10 -4.10 10.88 0.72
N GLY A 11 -4.78 10.01 1.46
CA GLY A 11 -4.55 9.81 2.89
C GLY A 11 -5.00 11.00 3.77
N GLN A 12 -5.80 11.92 3.23
CA GLN A 12 -6.30 13.11 3.92
C GLN A 12 -7.57 12.82 4.74
N LEU A 13 -8.31 11.77 4.37
CA LEU A 13 -9.51 11.32 5.06
C LEU A 13 -9.36 9.86 5.46
N CYS A 14 -9.67 9.57 6.73
CA CYS A 14 -9.75 8.21 7.24
C CYS A 14 -11.08 7.57 6.78
N PRO A 15 -11.05 6.51 5.96
CA PRO A 15 -12.26 5.88 5.45
C PRO A 15 -13.01 5.05 6.50
N TYR A 16 -12.38 4.77 7.65
CA TYR A 16 -12.96 3.98 8.73
C TYR A 16 -13.72 4.86 9.73
N CYS A 17 -13.11 5.99 10.10
CA CYS A 17 -13.64 6.90 11.12
C CYS A 17 -14.36 8.10 10.51
N ASN A 18 -14.31 8.26 9.19
CA ASN A 18 -14.83 9.41 8.45
C ASN A 18 -14.35 10.76 9.00
N CYS A 19 -13.08 10.85 9.35
CA CYS A 19 -12.45 12.04 9.92
C CYS A 19 -11.14 12.37 9.20
N GLU A 20 -10.62 13.56 9.43
CA GLU A 20 -9.35 14.00 8.85
C GLU A 20 -8.15 13.22 9.38
N THR A 21 -7.01 13.41 8.73
CA THR A 21 -5.71 12.93 9.19
C THR A 21 -4.79 14.09 9.54
N LYS A 22 -3.87 13.83 10.47
CA LYS A 22 -2.78 14.74 10.84
C LYS A 22 -1.44 14.14 10.46
N LEU A 23 -0.50 14.99 10.06
CA LEU A 23 0.86 14.57 9.74
C LEU A 23 1.67 14.41 11.04
N VAL A 24 2.22 13.22 11.29
CA VAL A 24 3.02 12.89 12.48
C VAL A 24 4.39 12.30 12.10
N SER A 25 5.34 12.30 13.06
CA SER A 25 6.62 11.58 12.91
C SER A 25 6.44 10.07 13.08
N GLY A 26 7.39 9.29 12.55
CA GLY A 26 7.42 7.85 12.77
C GLY A 26 7.65 7.46 14.22
N GLU A 27 8.23 8.32 15.06
CA GLU A 27 8.32 8.10 16.51
C GLU A 27 6.94 8.01 17.18
N VAL A 28 5.96 8.78 16.69
CA VAL A 28 4.57 8.72 17.20
C VAL A 28 3.92 7.39 16.82
N VAL A 29 4.23 6.88 15.62
CA VAL A 29 3.66 5.63 15.10
C VAL A 29 4.38 4.40 15.66
N TYR A 30 5.68 4.51 15.90
CA TYR A 30 6.58 3.43 16.32
C TYR A 30 7.43 3.84 17.53
N PRO A 31 6.82 4.16 18.69
CA PRO A 31 7.53 4.70 19.84
C PRO A 31 8.61 3.75 20.37
N ASN A 32 8.35 2.44 20.33
CA ASN A 32 9.27 1.42 20.82
C ASN A 32 10.57 1.31 20.00
N TRP A 33 10.59 1.86 18.78
CA TRP A 33 11.72 1.79 17.87
C TRP A 33 12.52 3.10 17.83
N ALA A 34 12.08 4.14 18.53
CA ALA A 34 12.65 5.48 18.42
C ALA A 34 14.09 5.58 18.91
N ASN A 35 14.45 4.75 19.89
CA ASN A 35 15.75 4.73 20.55
C ASN A 35 16.61 3.51 20.17
N GLU A 36 16.17 2.70 19.19
CA GLU A 36 16.95 1.55 18.73
C GLU A 36 18.23 1.99 18.00
N SER A 37 19.28 1.16 18.11
CA SER A 37 20.56 1.35 17.42
C SER A 37 20.95 0.06 16.68
N PRO A 38 21.06 0.08 15.34
CA PRO A 38 20.85 1.24 14.47
C PRO A 38 19.38 1.65 14.38
N ARG A 39 19.13 2.97 14.32
CA ARG A 39 17.78 3.52 14.24
C ARG A 39 17.08 3.10 12.94
N PRO A 40 15.87 2.51 13.00
CA PRO A 40 15.19 2.09 11.79
C PRO A 40 14.72 3.26 10.94
N LYS A 41 14.99 3.22 9.64
CA LYS A 41 14.64 4.28 8.68
C LYS A 41 13.14 4.63 8.63
N PHE A 42 12.25 3.73 9.03
CA PHE A 42 10.81 4.00 9.05
C PHE A 42 10.41 4.95 10.17
N VAL A 43 11.21 5.06 11.24
CA VAL A 43 10.98 6.00 12.35
C VAL A 43 11.19 7.45 11.88
N ASP A 44 12.11 7.68 10.93
CA ASP A 44 12.42 9.01 10.41
C ASP A 44 11.41 9.51 9.36
N LYS A 45 10.47 8.65 8.94
CA LYS A 45 9.43 9.03 7.97
C LYS A 45 8.31 9.81 8.63
N LYS A 46 7.50 10.46 7.80
CA LYS A 46 6.24 11.08 8.20
C LYS A 46 5.05 10.24 7.79
N TYR A 47 3.97 10.33 8.57
CA TYR A 47 2.76 9.54 8.39
C TYR A 47 1.54 10.44 8.48
N TYR A 48 0.55 10.22 7.62
CA TYR A 48 -0.80 10.73 7.87
C TYR A 48 -1.51 9.74 8.78
N MET A 49 -1.93 10.22 9.94
CA MET A 49 -2.58 9.42 10.99
C MET A 49 -3.98 9.98 11.27
N CYS A 50 -4.95 9.09 11.37
CA CYS A 50 -6.31 9.44 11.76
C CYS A 50 -6.33 10.14 13.13
N VAL A 51 -7.14 11.19 13.26
CA VAL A 51 -7.23 11.96 14.51
C VAL A 51 -7.97 11.20 15.62
N MET A 52 -8.84 10.25 15.27
CA MET A 52 -9.65 9.46 16.22
C MET A 52 -9.05 8.11 16.59
N ASN A 53 -8.19 7.53 15.75
CA ASN A 53 -7.59 6.21 15.98
C ASN A 53 -6.16 6.16 15.45
N SER A 54 -5.18 6.09 16.36
CA SER A 54 -3.76 6.08 16.00
C SER A 54 -3.30 4.82 15.26
N ASP A 55 -4.05 3.72 15.29
CA ASP A 55 -3.75 2.54 14.47
C ASP A 55 -4.15 2.72 13.00
N HIS A 56 -4.87 3.80 12.64
CA HIS A 56 -5.19 4.10 11.26
C HIS A 56 -4.19 5.14 10.70
N TYR A 57 -3.25 4.69 9.88
CA TYR A 57 -2.25 5.57 9.28
C TYR A 57 -1.75 5.11 7.91
N VAL A 58 -1.05 6.01 7.23
CA VAL A 58 -0.33 5.75 5.98
C VAL A 58 0.97 6.55 5.96
N GLY A 59 2.05 5.92 5.48
CA GLY A 59 3.34 6.59 5.32
C GLY A 59 3.34 7.59 4.17
N THR A 60 4.37 8.42 4.14
CA THR A 60 4.60 9.40 3.06
C THR A 60 5.94 9.17 2.37
N TYR A 61 6.09 9.73 1.18
CA TYR A 61 7.40 9.87 0.54
C TYR A 61 8.24 10.91 1.30
N SER A 62 9.49 10.56 1.60
CA SER A 62 10.39 11.38 2.43
C SER A 62 10.63 12.79 1.88
N GLY A 63 10.56 12.98 0.56
CA GLY A 63 10.88 14.26 -0.09
C GLY A 63 9.76 15.28 -0.18
N ASN A 64 8.48 14.86 -0.13
CA ASN A 64 7.36 15.75 -0.45
C ASN A 64 6.10 15.53 0.40
N LYS A 65 6.14 14.66 1.41
CA LYS A 65 4.99 14.35 2.29
C LYS A 65 3.75 13.85 1.54
N THR A 66 3.87 13.47 0.27
CA THR A 66 2.79 12.85 -0.49
C THR A 66 2.51 11.48 0.11
N SER A 67 1.23 11.16 0.30
CA SER A 67 0.84 9.86 0.85
C SER A 67 1.22 8.71 -0.08
N LEU A 68 1.66 7.59 0.50
CA LEU A 68 1.88 6.33 -0.21
C LEU A 68 0.55 5.64 -0.63
N GLY A 69 -0.58 6.18 -0.20
CA GLY A 69 -1.92 5.75 -0.61
C GLY A 69 -2.99 6.09 0.42
N ARG A 70 -4.02 5.24 0.53
CA ARG A 70 -5.07 5.44 1.54
C ARG A 70 -4.63 5.00 2.93
N VAL A 71 -5.17 5.68 3.94
CA VAL A 71 -5.10 5.28 5.36
C VAL A 71 -5.54 3.83 5.51
N ALA A 72 -4.77 3.06 6.28
CA ALA A 72 -4.99 1.64 6.51
C ALA A 72 -4.89 1.33 8.00
N ASP A 73 -5.71 0.39 8.47
CA ASP A 73 -5.54 -0.31 9.74
C ASP A 73 -4.38 -1.33 9.68
N LYS A 74 -4.10 -1.98 10.81
CA LYS A 74 -3.05 -3.00 10.91
C LYS A 74 -3.22 -4.19 9.97
N GLU A 75 -4.44 -4.68 9.74
CA GLU A 75 -4.69 -5.82 8.86
C GLU A 75 -4.38 -5.45 7.41
N LEU A 76 -4.92 -4.33 6.96
CA LEU A 76 -4.71 -3.86 5.60
C LEU A 76 -3.25 -3.53 5.34
N ARG A 77 -2.52 -2.93 6.29
CA ARG A 77 -1.06 -2.71 6.13
C ARG A 77 -0.31 -4.03 5.90
N LYS A 78 -0.66 -5.10 6.61
CA LYS A 78 -0.07 -6.44 6.39
C LYS A 78 -0.39 -6.97 5.00
N LEU A 79 -1.64 -6.84 4.54
CA LEU A 79 -2.05 -7.29 3.20
C LEU A 79 -1.37 -6.50 2.09
N LYS A 80 -1.22 -5.17 2.23
CA LYS A 80 -0.46 -4.35 1.27
C LYS A 80 1.00 -4.79 1.19
N ASN A 81 1.62 -5.07 2.33
CA ASN A 81 3.00 -5.60 2.36
C ASN A 81 3.10 -6.98 1.70
N LYS A 82 2.19 -7.90 2.03
CA LYS A 82 2.11 -9.21 1.36
C LYS A 82 1.93 -9.06 -0.15
N GLY A 83 1.04 -8.17 -0.57
CA GLY A 83 0.80 -7.80 -1.95
C GLY A 83 2.07 -7.41 -2.70
N HIS A 84 2.83 -6.44 -2.16
CA HIS A 84 4.12 -6.07 -2.72
C HIS A 84 5.12 -7.23 -2.74
N ASN A 85 5.19 -8.04 -1.68
CA ASN A 85 6.13 -9.17 -1.64
C ASN A 85 5.79 -10.26 -2.67
N THR A 86 4.52 -10.41 -3.05
CA THR A 86 4.09 -11.36 -4.09
C THR A 86 4.21 -10.75 -5.50
N PHE A 87 3.82 -9.49 -5.68
CA PHE A 87 3.74 -8.83 -6.98
C PHE A 87 5.07 -8.27 -7.47
N ASP A 88 5.86 -7.63 -6.59
CA ASP A 88 7.10 -6.97 -7.01
C ASP A 88 8.12 -7.92 -7.66
N PRO A 89 8.33 -9.16 -7.18
CA PRO A 89 9.23 -10.11 -7.84
C PRO A 89 8.89 -10.39 -9.31
N LEU A 90 7.60 -10.37 -9.68
CA LEU A 90 7.13 -10.67 -11.04
C LEU A 90 7.77 -9.76 -12.09
N TRP A 91 8.07 -8.51 -11.73
CA TRP A 91 8.73 -7.54 -12.62
C TRP A 91 10.15 -7.16 -12.22
N ARG A 92 10.52 -7.28 -10.94
CA ARG A 92 11.89 -6.98 -10.48
C ARG A 92 12.89 -8.00 -10.99
N ASN A 93 12.50 -9.28 -11.01
CA ASN A 93 13.36 -10.36 -11.51
C ASN A 93 13.29 -10.51 -13.03
N LYS A 94 12.39 -9.75 -13.69
CA LYS A 94 12.14 -9.79 -15.13
C LYS A 94 11.77 -11.18 -15.66
N THR A 95 11.17 -12.02 -14.81
CA THR A 95 10.74 -13.37 -15.17
C THR A 95 9.38 -13.36 -15.87
N HIS A 96 8.40 -12.64 -15.31
CA HIS A 96 7.03 -12.58 -15.86
C HIS A 96 6.78 -11.28 -16.64
N PHE A 97 7.37 -10.17 -16.20
CA PHE A 97 7.20 -8.86 -16.84
C PHE A 97 8.54 -8.16 -17.02
N LYS A 98 8.72 -7.45 -18.14
CA LYS A 98 9.99 -6.76 -18.44
C LYS A 98 10.26 -5.58 -17.51
N ASN A 99 9.20 -4.98 -16.96
CA ASN A 99 9.26 -3.80 -16.10
C ASN A 99 7.99 -3.64 -15.28
N GLN A 100 8.04 -2.73 -14.29
CA GLN A 100 6.93 -2.41 -13.39
C GLN A 100 5.66 -1.95 -14.12
N LYS A 101 5.80 -1.16 -15.20
CA LYS A 101 4.67 -0.63 -15.96
C LYS A 101 3.86 -1.76 -16.60
N GLU A 102 4.53 -2.75 -17.18
CA GLU A 102 3.89 -3.91 -17.77
C GLU A 102 3.13 -4.74 -16.73
N ALA A 103 3.74 -4.97 -15.56
CA ALA A 103 3.08 -5.70 -14.47
C ALA A 103 1.81 -5.01 -13.96
N TYR A 104 1.85 -3.68 -13.78
CA TYR A 104 0.66 -2.94 -13.34
C TYR A 104 -0.41 -2.87 -14.43
N ASN A 105 -0.03 -2.80 -15.71
CA ASN A 105 -0.99 -2.91 -16.81
C ASN A 105 -1.69 -4.27 -16.81
N TRP A 106 -0.95 -5.35 -16.57
CA TRP A 106 -1.53 -6.69 -16.43
C TRP A 106 -2.48 -6.77 -15.23
N LEU A 107 -2.05 -6.28 -14.06
CA LEU A 107 -2.86 -6.34 -12.84
C LEU A 107 -4.13 -5.50 -12.99
N SER A 108 -4.04 -4.32 -13.59
CA SER A 108 -5.17 -3.43 -13.86
C SER A 108 -6.24 -4.14 -14.71
N LYS A 109 -5.82 -4.84 -15.77
CA LYS A 109 -6.73 -5.64 -16.61
C LYS A 109 -7.37 -6.79 -15.84
N ARG A 110 -6.59 -7.51 -15.03
CA ARG A 110 -7.10 -8.65 -14.24
C ARG A 110 -8.11 -8.22 -13.18
N MET A 111 -7.83 -7.11 -12.51
CA MET A 111 -8.69 -6.54 -11.46
C MET A 111 -9.88 -5.74 -12.02
N ASN A 112 -9.89 -5.43 -13.32
CA ASN A 112 -10.83 -4.48 -13.94
C ASN A 112 -10.88 -3.12 -13.22
N ILE A 113 -9.71 -2.60 -12.85
CA ILE A 113 -9.53 -1.29 -12.18
C ILE A 113 -8.67 -0.40 -13.09
N PRO A 114 -9.01 0.90 -13.28
CA PRO A 114 -8.15 1.82 -14.03
C PRO A 114 -6.70 1.82 -13.50
N LEU A 115 -5.74 1.95 -14.41
CA LEU A 115 -4.32 1.83 -14.09
C LEU A 115 -3.88 2.79 -12.98
N GLU A 116 -4.39 4.02 -13.01
CA GLU A 116 -4.11 5.08 -12.03
C GLU A 116 -4.57 4.74 -10.60
N PHE A 117 -5.45 3.75 -10.43
CA PHE A 117 -5.92 3.25 -9.13
C PHE A 117 -5.41 1.86 -8.79
N THR A 118 -4.62 1.26 -9.70
CA THR A 118 -4.09 -0.10 -9.54
C THR A 118 -2.75 -0.04 -8.81
N HIS A 119 -2.79 0.22 -7.51
CA HIS A 119 -1.61 0.20 -6.65
C HIS A 119 -1.99 -0.32 -5.26
N PHE A 120 -1.17 -1.20 -4.66
CA PHE A 120 -1.45 -1.76 -3.34
C PHE A 120 -1.67 -0.69 -2.27
N GLY A 121 -0.99 0.46 -2.38
CA GLY A 121 -1.24 1.63 -1.53
C GLY A 121 -2.71 2.11 -1.51
N MET A 122 -3.47 1.88 -2.59
CA MET A 122 -4.86 2.33 -2.77
C MET A 122 -5.91 1.27 -2.42
N PHE A 123 -5.53 -0.01 -2.44
CA PHE A 123 -6.47 -1.13 -2.33
C PHE A 123 -7.18 -1.24 -0.97
N THR A 124 -8.37 -1.84 -1.00
CA THR A 124 -9.06 -2.41 0.16
C THR A 124 -8.50 -3.78 0.53
N ILE A 125 -9.05 -4.39 1.58
CA ILE A 125 -8.69 -5.75 2.01
C ILE A 125 -9.02 -6.75 0.90
N GLU A 126 -10.21 -6.64 0.31
CA GLU A 126 -10.73 -7.49 -0.75
C GLU A 126 -9.88 -7.37 -2.00
N GLN A 127 -9.60 -6.13 -2.43
CA GLN A 127 -8.75 -5.86 -3.60
C GLN A 127 -7.31 -6.36 -3.39
N CYS A 128 -6.77 -6.26 -2.17
CA CYS A 128 -5.46 -6.84 -1.86
C CYS A 128 -5.48 -8.37 -1.99
N LYS A 129 -6.49 -9.04 -1.44
CA LYS A 129 -6.64 -10.50 -1.51
C LYS A 129 -6.78 -10.97 -2.96
N GLU A 130 -7.63 -10.32 -3.74
CA GLU A 130 -7.84 -10.60 -5.16
C GLU A 130 -6.56 -10.39 -5.97
N ALA A 131 -5.88 -9.25 -5.81
CA ALA A 131 -4.63 -8.96 -6.51
C ALA A 131 -3.54 -10.00 -6.19
N ILE A 132 -3.41 -10.39 -4.92
CA ILE A 132 -2.50 -11.46 -4.50
C ILE A 132 -2.86 -12.79 -5.17
N GLN A 133 -4.15 -13.12 -5.23
CA GLN A 133 -4.60 -14.36 -5.85
C GLN A 133 -4.27 -14.39 -7.35
N HIS A 134 -4.44 -13.29 -8.08
CA HIS A 134 -4.01 -13.20 -9.47
C HIS A 134 -2.51 -13.42 -9.63
N CYS A 135 -1.70 -12.87 -8.73
CA CYS A 135 -0.25 -13.09 -8.76
C CYS A 135 0.10 -14.56 -8.53
N ILE A 136 -0.53 -15.22 -7.55
CA ILE A 136 -0.31 -16.64 -7.26
C ILE A 136 -0.71 -17.51 -8.45
N ASN A 137 -1.86 -17.24 -9.08
CA ASN A 137 -2.32 -18.00 -10.24
C ASN A 137 -1.32 -17.88 -11.40
N LEU A 138 -0.82 -16.67 -11.67
CA LEU A 138 0.19 -16.46 -12.72
C LEU A 138 1.45 -17.29 -12.47
N ILE A 139 1.94 -17.32 -11.22
CA ILE A 139 3.12 -18.11 -10.84
C ILE A 139 2.87 -19.62 -11.03
N ASN A 140 1.70 -20.12 -10.62
CA ASN A 140 1.37 -21.54 -10.72
C ASN A 140 1.14 -22.01 -12.17
N GLU A 141 0.53 -21.17 -13.01
CA GLU A 141 0.31 -21.44 -14.43
C GLU A 141 1.65 -21.66 -15.17
N GLU A 142 2.72 -20.93 -14.81
CA GLU A 142 4.05 -21.10 -15.41
C GLU A 142 4.86 -22.26 -14.81
N ASP A 143 4.69 -22.57 -13.51
CA ASP A 143 5.36 -23.69 -12.84
C ASP A 143 4.79 -25.09 -13.23
N GLY A 144 3.78 -25.14 -14.10
CA GLY A 144 3.11 -26.39 -14.51
C GLY A 144 2.35 -27.07 -13.38
N ARG A 145 1.97 -26.32 -12.34
CA ARG A 145 1.20 -26.82 -11.19
C ARG A 145 -0.28 -26.48 -11.38
N ILE A 146 -0.97 -27.30 -12.16
CA ILE A 146 -2.45 -27.37 -12.22
C ILE A 146 -2.86 -28.82 -12.09
#